data_AF-A0A1G8T1L9-F1
#
_entry.id   AF-A0A1G8T1L9-F1
#
_cell.length_a   1.000
_cell.length_b   1.000
_cell.length_c   1.000
_cell.angle_alpha   90.00
_cell.angle_beta   90.00
_cell.angle_gamma   90.00
#
_symmetry.space_group_name_H-M   'P 1'
#
loop_
_entity.id
_entity.type
_entity.pdbx_description
1 polymer ?
#
loop_
_entity_poly.entity_id
_entity_poly.type
_entity_poly.pdbx_seq_one_letter_code
_entity_poly.pdbx_strand_id
1 'polypeptide(L)'
;MPLIIADTFADSLENLTKQEQSAVKQTAFDLQVNPDNPGLSFHRIDKSKDKYFWSVRVNRDLRVIIHKRGDSVLLAYVDHHDDAYKWAEKRKLEIHPRTGAAQILVLRERVEEVVIQRVVEQTVAKSPLFADESDDTLLDCGVPEDWFDEVRKATDETLLDICRFLPAEASEGLLNLATGIRPERRMHDADADPFQHPDASRRFWPLNEGQDLREAIKASWEKVELTVGREQRDLVARYFERGRTNEEREADRADRDFSDPAKLVFRRKKRGPMGSL
;
A
#
# COMPACT_ATOMS: atom_id res chain seq x y z
N MET A 1 -3.40 -16.28 -20.42
CA MET A 1 -3.48 -14.98 -19.73
C MET A 1 -2.83 -15.15 -18.36
N PRO A 2 -1.58 -14.71 -18.14
CA PRO A 2 -0.96 -14.78 -16.81
C PRO A 2 -1.80 -14.01 -15.79
N LEU A 3 -2.13 -14.70 -14.69
CA LEU A 3 -2.83 -14.13 -13.53
C LEU A 3 -1.81 -13.83 -12.44
N ILE A 4 -1.81 -12.61 -11.93
CA ILE A 4 -0.88 -12.15 -10.88
C ILE A 4 -1.69 -11.84 -9.63
N ILE A 5 -1.21 -12.24 -8.46
CA ILE A 5 -1.87 -11.93 -7.19
C ILE A 5 -1.04 -10.88 -6.45
N ALA A 6 -1.68 -9.79 -6.02
CA ALA A 6 -1.06 -8.81 -5.14
C ALA A 6 -1.22 -9.19 -3.66
N ASP A 7 -0.27 -8.77 -2.82
CA ASP A 7 -0.36 -8.84 -1.35
C ASP A 7 -1.60 -8.12 -0.83
N THR A 8 -1.89 -6.93 -1.36
CA THR A 8 -3.09 -6.15 -1.01
C THR A 8 -4.39 -6.91 -1.31
N PHE A 9 -4.40 -7.83 -2.28
CA PHE A 9 -5.54 -8.71 -2.52
C PHE A 9 -5.63 -9.82 -1.47
N ALA A 10 -4.50 -10.43 -1.10
CA ALA A 10 -4.46 -11.46 -0.06
C ALA A 10 -4.90 -10.88 1.29
N ASP A 11 -4.35 -9.73 1.69
CA ASP A 11 -4.66 -9.04 2.94
C ASP A 11 -6.14 -8.64 3.02
N SER A 12 -6.68 -8.08 1.93
CA SER A 12 -8.10 -7.66 1.91
C SER A 12 -9.06 -8.84 1.91
N LEU A 13 -8.69 -9.96 1.29
CA LEU A 13 -9.45 -11.20 1.35
C LEU A 13 -9.57 -11.72 2.79
N GLU A 14 -8.54 -11.57 3.62
CA GLU A 14 -8.57 -12.00 5.03
C GLU A 14 -9.61 -11.26 5.87
N ASN A 15 -9.86 -9.99 5.54
CA ASN A 15 -10.81 -9.14 6.27
C ASN A 15 -12.28 -9.51 5.98
N LEU A 16 -12.53 -10.30 4.93
CA LEU A 16 -13.88 -10.77 4.57
C LEU A 16 -14.30 -12.00 5.37
N THR A 17 -15.61 -12.26 5.45
CA THR A 17 -16.14 -13.48 6.07
C THR A 17 -15.75 -14.72 5.27
N LYS A 18 -15.78 -15.92 5.89
CA LYS A 18 -15.43 -17.18 5.22
C LYS A 18 -16.30 -17.47 3.98
N GLN A 19 -17.57 -17.07 4.01
CA GLN A 19 -18.47 -17.24 2.88
C GLN A 19 -18.06 -16.34 1.71
N GLU A 20 -17.74 -15.07 1.99
CA GLU A 20 -17.27 -14.09 1.02
C GLU A 20 -15.92 -14.51 0.43
N GLN A 21 -14.99 -14.94 1.28
CA GLN A 21 -13.70 -15.49 0.84
C GLN A 21 -13.87 -16.63 -0.16
N SER A 22 -14.82 -17.53 0.08
CA SER A 22 -15.11 -18.64 -0.83
C SER A 22 -15.63 -18.16 -2.18
N ALA A 23 -16.56 -17.21 -2.17
CA ALA A 23 -17.12 -16.62 -3.39
C ALA A 23 -16.04 -15.90 -4.21
N VAL A 24 -15.18 -15.10 -3.56
CA VAL A 24 -14.07 -14.39 -4.21
C VAL A 24 -13.07 -15.37 -4.82
N LYS A 25 -12.69 -16.43 -4.09
CA LYS A 25 -11.79 -17.47 -4.61
C LYS A 25 -12.37 -18.18 -5.83
N GLN A 26 -13.68 -18.44 -5.85
CA GLN A 26 -14.35 -19.00 -7.01
C GLN A 26 -14.33 -18.02 -8.19
N THR A 27 -14.64 -16.74 -7.98
CA THR A 27 -14.59 -15.73 -9.04
C THR A 27 -13.17 -15.56 -9.61
N ALA A 28 -12.14 -15.59 -8.76
CA ALA A 28 -10.75 -15.54 -9.19
C ALA A 28 -10.36 -16.76 -10.04
N PHE A 29 -10.88 -17.95 -9.68
CA PHE A 29 -10.70 -19.17 -10.49
C PHE A 29 -11.43 -19.06 -11.83
N ASP A 30 -12.69 -18.62 -11.83
CA ASP A 30 -13.47 -18.43 -13.04
C ASP A 30 -12.80 -17.42 -13.99
N LEU A 31 -12.18 -16.37 -13.44
CA LEU A 31 -11.40 -15.38 -14.18
C LEU A 31 -10.12 -15.99 -14.80
N GLN A 32 -9.45 -16.91 -14.11
CA GLN A 32 -8.29 -17.64 -14.63
C GLN A 32 -8.68 -18.56 -15.79
N VAL A 33 -9.79 -19.27 -15.64
CA VAL A 33 -10.26 -20.27 -16.63
C VAL A 33 -10.90 -19.61 -17.84
N ASN A 34 -11.73 -18.60 -17.65
CA ASN A 34 -12.43 -17.90 -18.72
C ASN A 34 -12.57 -16.38 -18.42
N PRO A 35 -11.56 -15.59 -18.75
CA PRO A 35 -11.56 -14.15 -18.48
C PRO A 35 -12.59 -13.36 -19.30
N ASP A 36 -13.12 -13.91 -20.39
CA ASP A 36 -14.15 -13.27 -21.22
C ASP A 36 -15.58 -13.67 -20.81
N ASN A 37 -15.73 -14.36 -19.68
CA ASN A 37 -17.04 -14.77 -19.18
C ASN A 37 -17.95 -13.54 -18.94
N PRO A 38 -19.10 -13.43 -19.62
CA PRO A 38 -20.02 -12.31 -19.46
C PRO A 38 -20.52 -12.11 -18.02
N GLY A 39 -20.53 -13.18 -17.20
CA GLY A 39 -20.93 -13.13 -15.79
C GLY A 39 -20.00 -12.29 -14.91
N LEU A 40 -18.73 -12.12 -15.30
CA LEU A 40 -17.72 -11.39 -14.53
C LEU A 40 -17.91 -9.86 -14.57
N SER A 41 -18.78 -9.36 -15.46
CA SER A 41 -19.24 -7.96 -15.53
C SER A 41 -18.10 -6.94 -15.32
N PHE A 42 -17.10 -6.99 -16.21
CA PHE A 42 -15.99 -6.07 -16.16
C PHE A 42 -16.46 -4.63 -16.33
N HIS A 43 -16.12 -3.79 -15.36
CA HIS A 43 -16.41 -2.37 -15.40
C HIS A 43 -15.13 -1.57 -15.21
N ARG A 44 -14.79 -0.73 -16.18
CA ARG A 44 -13.64 0.16 -16.05
C ARG A 44 -13.92 1.22 -14.98
N ILE A 45 -12.95 1.49 -14.12
CA ILE A 45 -13.13 2.47 -13.04
C ILE A 45 -12.77 3.85 -13.57
N ASP A 46 -13.74 4.56 -14.15
CA ASP A 46 -13.49 5.83 -14.85
C ASP A 46 -12.90 6.94 -13.97
N LYS A 47 -13.15 6.88 -12.66
CA LYS A 47 -12.61 7.83 -11.67
C LYS A 47 -11.17 7.51 -11.24
N SER A 48 -10.65 6.35 -11.62
CA SER A 48 -9.25 5.97 -11.38
C SER A 48 -8.32 6.77 -12.29
N LYS A 49 -7.20 7.23 -11.73
CA LYS A 49 -6.11 7.82 -12.52
C LYS A 49 -5.31 6.74 -13.24
N ASP A 50 -5.40 5.49 -12.79
CA ASP A 50 -4.94 4.32 -13.53
C ASP A 50 -6.03 3.83 -14.49
N LYS A 51 -5.79 4.01 -15.79
CA LYS A 51 -6.71 3.59 -16.87
C LYS A 51 -6.84 2.06 -17.01
N TYR A 52 -5.97 1.30 -16.35
CA TYR A 52 -5.95 -0.15 -16.40
C TYR A 52 -6.61 -0.81 -15.19
N PHE A 53 -7.16 -0.03 -14.25
CA PHE A 53 -8.00 -0.58 -13.19
C PHE A 53 -9.43 -0.86 -13.65
N TRP A 54 -9.87 -2.09 -13.39
CA TRP A 54 -11.21 -2.59 -13.67
C TRP A 54 -11.79 -3.24 -12.42
N SER A 55 -13.11 -3.23 -12.32
CA SER A 55 -13.87 -3.93 -11.31
C SER A 55 -14.49 -5.19 -11.91
N VAL A 56 -14.34 -6.32 -11.22
CA VAL A 56 -14.99 -7.60 -11.50
C VAL A 56 -16.02 -7.87 -10.43
N ARG A 57 -17.22 -8.26 -10.86
CA ARG A 57 -18.32 -8.56 -9.95
C ARG A 57 -18.19 -9.97 -9.39
N VAL A 58 -18.18 -10.08 -8.05
CA VAL A 58 -18.28 -11.37 -7.35
C VAL A 58 -19.73 -11.70 -7.05
N ASN A 59 -20.43 -10.77 -6.40
CA ASN A 59 -21.86 -10.89 -6.10
C ASN A 59 -22.52 -9.49 -6.14
N ARG A 60 -23.66 -9.28 -5.47
CA ARG A 60 -24.30 -7.94 -5.44
C ARG A 60 -23.41 -6.90 -4.77
N ASP A 61 -22.74 -7.28 -3.69
CA ASP A 61 -22.05 -6.38 -2.78
C ASP A 61 -20.53 -6.36 -3.02
N LEU A 62 -19.90 -7.50 -3.25
CA LEU A 62 -18.46 -7.60 -3.39
C LEU A 62 -17.94 -7.31 -4.80
N ARG A 63 -16.76 -6.69 -4.87
CA ARG A 63 -16.01 -6.41 -6.09
C ARG A 63 -14.54 -6.78 -5.91
N VAL A 64 -13.98 -7.40 -6.94
CA VAL A 64 -12.52 -7.56 -7.07
C VAL A 64 -12.03 -6.44 -7.98
N ILE A 65 -11.03 -5.69 -7.51
CA ILE A 65 -10.29 -4.75 -8.33
C ILE A 65 -9.17 -5.50 -9.01
N ILE A 66 -9.11 -5.39 -10.34
CA ILE A 66 -8.06 -5.95 -11.15
C ILE A 66 -7.31 -4.87 -11.90
N HIS A 67 -6.04 -5.10 -12.19
CA HIS A 67 -5.29 -4.34 -13.18
C HIS A 67 -5.12 -5.19 -14.44
N LYS A 68 -5.68 -4.72 -15.57
CA LYS A 68 -5.65 -5.43 -16.86
C LYS A 68 -4.81 -4.64 -17.86
N ARG A 69 -3.68 -5.19 -18.28
CA ARG A 69 -2.79 -4.56 -19.28
C ARG A 69 -2.22 -5.61 -20.22
N GLY A 70 -2.47 -5.43 -21.52
CA GLY A 70 -2.12 -6.46 -22.52
C GLY A 70 -2.84 -7.77 -22.20
N ASP A 71 -2.07 -8.86 -22.16
CA ASP A 71 -2.58 -10.21 -21.88
C ASP A 71 -2.43 -10.62 -20.41
N SER A 72 -2.05 -9.71 -19.50
CA SER A 72 -1.96 -9.99 -18.07
C SER A 72 -3.11 -9.38 -17.27
N VAL A 73 -3.53 -10.12 -16.25
CA VAL A 73 -4.51 -9.66 -15.26
C VAL A 73 -3.90 -9.82 -13.88
N LEU A 74 -3.97 -8.76 -13.09
CA LEU A 74 -3.51 -8.75 -11.72
C LEU A 74 -4.69 -8.54 -10.79
N LEU A 75 -4.86 -9.43 -9.81
CA LEU A 75 -5.80 -9.29 -8.70
C LEU A 75 -5.20 -8.30 -7.70
N ALA A 76 -5.74 -7.08 -7.65
CA ALA A 76 -5.14 -5.99 -6.90
C ALA A 76 -5.75 -5.85 -5.51
N TYR A 77 -7.07 -5.98 -5.39
CA TYR A 77 -7.79 -5.75 -4.12
C TYR A 77 -9.18 -6.40 -4.15
N VAL A 78 -9.78 -6.68 -3.00
CA VAL A 78 -11.16 -7.13 -2.91
C VAL A 78 -11.88 -6.50 -1.71
N ASP A 79 -13.10 -6.02 -1.93
CA ASP A 79 -13.93 -5.47 -0.85
C ASP A 79 -15.40 -5.35 -1.29
N HIS A 80 -16.21 -4.80 -0.41
CA HIS A 80 -17.54 -4.29 -0.69
C HIS A 80 -17.48 -3.17 -1.73
N HIS A 81 -18.57 -3.02 -2.47
CA HIS A 81 -18.62 -2.28 -3.72
C HIS A 81 -17.99 -0.89 -3.64
N ASP A 82 -18.47 -0.06 -2.73
CA ASP A 82 -18.06 1.35 -2.68
C ASP A 82 -16.61 1.49 -2.24
N ASP A 83 -16.16 0.64 -1.31
CA ASP A 83 -14.82 0.71 -0.74
C ASP A 83 -13.78 0.16 -1.71
N ALA A 84 -14.12 -0.88 -2.48
CA ALA A 84 -13.31 -1.37 -3.59
C ALA A 84 -13.09 -0.29 -4.66
N TYR A 85 -14.14 0.46 -5.04
CA TYR A 85 -14.00 1.57 -5.99
C TYR A 85 -13.15 2.71 -5.41
N LYS A 86 -13.41 3.13 -4.16
CA LYS A 86 -12.61 4.16 -3.49
C LYS A 86 -11.13 3.78 -3.39
N TRP A 87 -10.84 2.51 -3.14
CA TRP A 87 -9.46 2.00 -3.08
C TRP A 87 -8.75 2.19 -4.42
N ALA A 88 -9.41 1.81 -5.53
CA ALA A 88 -8.85 1.92 -6.87
C ALA A 88 -8.68 3.37 -7.33
N GLU A 89 -9.63 4.24 -6.99
CA GLU A 89 -9.60 5.65 -7.39
C GLU A 89 -8.43 6.45 -6.81
N LYS A 90 -7.86 5.99 -5.70
CA LYS A 90 -6.75 6.65 -4.98
C LYS A 90 -5.40 6.00 -5.29
N ARG A 91 -5.34 5.00 -6.15
CA ARG A 91 -4.12 4.22 -6.38
C ARG A 91 -3.79 4.11 -7.86
N LYS A 92 -2.54 3.73 -8.13
CA LYS A 92 -2.06 3.42 -9.47
C LYS A 92 -1.01 2.33 -9.40
N LEU A 93 -1.02 1.43 -10.37
CA LEU A 93 0.08 0.49 -10.55
C LEU A 93 1.14 1.13 -11.45
N GLU A 94 2.36 1.28 -10.93
CA GLU A 94 3.49 1.84 -11.65
C GLU A 94 4.71 0.92 -11.57
N ILE A 95 5.64 1.10 -12.51
CA ILE A 95 6.95 0.48 -12.47
C ILE A 95 7.91 1.55 -11.99
N HIS A 96 8.59 1.29 -10.88
CA HIS A 96 9.49 2.26 -10.30
C HIS A 96 10.66 2.53 -11.28
N PRO A 97 10.96 3.79 -11.63
CA PRO A 97 11.85 4.12 -12.75
C PRO A 97 13.29 3.65 -12.54
N ARG A 98 13.76 3.60 -11.28
CA ARG A 98 15.12 3.15 -10.95
C ARG A 98 15.24 1.66 -10.65
N THR A 99 14.40 1.14 -9.74
CA THR A 99 14.45 -0.28 -9.34
C THR A 99 13.78 -1.22 -10.33
N GLY A 100 12.94 -0.72 -11.24
CA GLY A 100 12.18 -1.53 -12.19
C GLY A 100 11.09 -2.40 -11.56
N ALA A 101 10.88 -2.31 -10.24
CA ALA A 101 9.89 -3.08 -9.54
C ALA A 101 8.47 -2.54 -9.82
N ALA A 102 7.53 -3.43 -10.12
CA ALA A 102 6.10 -3.08 -10.10
C ALA A 102 5.68 -2.71 -8.67
N GLN A 103 4.84 -1.69 -8.52
CA GLN A 103 4.35 -1.18 -7.24
C GLN A 103 2.92 -0.63 -7.37
N ILE A 104 2.08 -0.83 -6.35
CA ILE A 104 0.80 -0.12 -6.23
C ILE A 104 1.03 1.10 -5.34
N LEU A 105 0.90 2.28 -5.91
CA LEU A 105 1.15 3.57 -5.27
C LEU A 105 -0.15 4.27 -4.89
N VAL A 106 -0.15 4.98 -3.76
CA VAL A 106 -1.26 5.88 -3.35
C VAL A 106 -1.00 7.28 -3.91
N LEU A 107 -1.98 7.83 -4.63
CA LEU A 107 -1.89 9.10 -5.35
C LEU A 107 -2.22 10.31 -4.46
N ARG A 108 -1.41 11.37 -4.57
CA ARG A 108 -1.44 12.54 -3.68
C ARG A 108 -2.64 13.48 -3.89
N GLU A 109 -3.15 13.66 -5.11
CA GLU A 109 -4.26 14.61 -5.40
C GLU A 109 -5.55 14.33 -4.57
N ARG A 110 -5.69 13.14 -3.98
CA ARG A 110 -6.80 12.80 -3.07
C ARG A 110 -6.38 12.54 -1.62
N VAL A 111 -5.10 12.73 -1.32
CA VAL A 111 -4.55 12.86 0.04
C VAL A 111 -4.58 14.32 0.49
N GLU A 112 -4.58 15.27 -0.46
CA GLU A 112 -4.56 16.72 -0.17
C GLU A 112 -5.76 17.25 0.63
N GLU A 113 -6.95 16.63 0.55
CA GLU A 113 -8.10 17.09 1.34
C GLU A 113 -8.06 16.70 2.83
N VAL A 114 -7.16 15.80 3.25
CA VAL A 114 -7.15 15.29 4.65
C VAL A 114 -5.90 15.71 5.44
N VAL A 115 -4.81 16.14 4.79
CA VAL A 115 -3.50 16.23 5.47
C VAL A 115 -3.11 17.64 5.97
N ILE A 116 -3.68 18.74 5.47
CA ILE A 116 -3.09 20.08 5.68
C ILE A 116 -3.61 20.83 6.94
N GLN A 117 -4.34 20.20 7.87
CA GLN A 117 -4.79 20.89 9.10
C GLN A 117 -4.33 20.28 10.43
N ARG A 118 -3.20 19.56 10.46
CA ARG A 118 -2.47 19.38 11.73
C ARG A 118 -1.53 20.57 11.94
N VAL A 119 -2.11 21.66 12.48
CA VAL A 119 -1.36 22.79 13.02
C VAL A 119 -0.25 22.26 13.93
N VAL A 120 0.99 22.60 13.57
CA VAL A 120 2.19 22.43 14.38
C VAL A 120 1.93 23.06 15.75
N GLU A 121 1.57 22.23 16.74
CA GLU A 121 1.87 22.60 18.11
C GLU A 121 3.40 22.58 18.20
N GLN A 122 3.98 23.76 18.48
CA GLN A 122 5.42 23.98 18.62
C GLN A 122 5.97 23.11 19.77
N THR A 123 6.20 21.84 19.50
CA THR A 123 7.21 21.04 20.18
C THR A 123 8.46 21.12 19.34
N VAL A 124 9.48 21.82 19.86
CA VAL A 124 10.87 21.95 19.39
C VAL A 124 11.11 21.22 18.05
N ALA A 125 11.19 21.97 16.95
CA ALA A 125 11.38 21.42 15.61
C ALA A 125 12.60 20.50 15.59
N LYS A 126 12.38 19.18 15.66
CA LYS A 126 13.43 18.19 15.47
C LYS A 126 13.88 18.29 14.02
N SER A 127 15.20 18.20 13.81
CA SER A 127 15.78 18.25 12.47
C SER A 127 15.16 17.15 11.60
N PRO A 128 14.66 17.48 10.40
CA PRO A 128 14.18 16.46 9.47
C PRO A 128 15.31 15.50 9.12
N LEU A 129 15.00 14.21 9.04
CA LEU A 129 16.00 13.14 8.85
C LEU A 129 16.62 13.17 7.45
N PHE A 130 15.87 13.65 6.47
CA PHE A 130 16.24 13.56 5.06
C PHE A 130 16.30 14.93 4.37
N ALA A 131 16.44 16.02 5.12
CA ALA A 131 16.44 17.38 4.56
C ALA A 131 17.54 17.59 3.50
N ASP A 132 18.72 17.01 3.74
CA ASP A 132 19.90 17.15 2.89
C ASP A 132 20.02 16.04 1.83
N GLU A 133 19.06 15.12 1.76
CA GLU A 133 19.13 13.97 0.86
C GLU A 133 18.67 14.33 -0.56
N SER A 134 19.46 13.89 -1.54
CA SER A 134 19.19 14.13 -2.96
C SER A 134 18.01 13.30 -3.47
N ASP A 135 17.33 13.77 -4.52
CA ASP A 135 16.26 13.00 -5.18
C ASP A 135 16.79 11.63 -5.63
N ASP A 136 18.04 11.58 -6.10
CA ASP A 136 18.70 10.33 -6.51
C ASP A 136 18.80 9.32 -5.36
N THR A 137 19.10 9.79 -4.14
CA THR A 137 19.18 8.91 -2.96
C THR A 137 17.80 8.39 -2.55
N LEU A 138 16.77 9.23 -2.61
CA LEU A 138 15.40 8.81 -2.32
C LEU A 138 14.88 7.82 -3.38
N LEU A 139 15.22 8.02 -4.66
CA LEU A 139 14.97 7.05 -5.73
C LEU A 139 15.73 5.74 -5.51
N ASP A 140 16.98 5.79 -5.06
CA ASP A 140 17.78 4.60 -4.72
C ASP A 140 17.15 3.82 -3.55
N CYS A 141 16.52 4.51 -2.61
CA CYS A 141 15.70 3.88 -1.56
C CYS A 141 14.41 3.24 -2.10
N GLY A 142 14.00 3.54 -3.34
CA GLY A 142 12.75 3.04 -3.93
C GLY A 142 11.53 3.92 -3.60
N VAL A 143 11.75 5.15 -3.11
CA VAL A 143 10.68 6.09 -2.78
C VAL A 143 10.07 6.63 -4.08
N PRO A 144 8.72 6.62 -4.22
CA PRO A 144 8.06 7.25 -5.35
C PRO A 144 8.25 8.77 -5.33
N GLU A 145 8.40 9.38 -6.52
CA GLU A 145 8.67 10.82 -6.66
C GLU A 145 7.62 11.70 -5.96
N ASP A 146 6.34 11.28 -6.01
CA ASP A 146 5.21 11.96 -5.35
C ASP A 146 5.39 12.14 -3.82
N TRP A 147 6.28 11.36 -3.21
CA TRP A 147 6.51 11.32 -1.76
C TRP A 147 7.77 12.05 -1.29
N PHE A 148 8.62 12.59 -2.19
CA PHE A 148 9.89 13.20 -1.79
C PHE A 148 9.73 14.38 -0.84
N ASP A 149 8.77 15.27 -1.09
CA ASP A 149 8.53 16.43 -0.24
C ASP A 149 8.20 16.04 1.20
N GLU A 150 7.41 14.98 1.38
CA GLU A 150 6.95 14.54 2.69
C GLU A 150 8.05 13.77 3.41
N VAL A 151 8.77 12.93 2.68
CA VAL A 151 9.95 12.22 3.18
C VAL A 151 11.00 13.23 3.64
N ARG A 152 11.30 14.30 2.90
CA ARG A 152 12.26 15.32 3.33
C ARG A 152 11.88 16.05 4.62
N LYS A 153 10.57 16.15 4.90
CA LYS A 153 10.04 16.73 6.14
C LYS A 153 9.91 15.71 7.26
N ALA A 154 10.15 14.43 6.98
CA ALA A 154 10.04 13.36 7.96
C ALA A 154 11.04 13.58 9.10
N THR A 155 10.56 13.34 10.32
CA THR A 155 11.35 13.34 11.54
C THR A 155 11.36 11.94 12.13
N ASP A 156 12.19 11.70 13.15
CA ASP A 156 12.16 10.47 13.96
C ASP A 156 10.76 10.09 14.45
N GLU A 157 9.87 11.06 14.62
CA GLU A 157 8.51 10.82 15.12
C GLU A 157 7.49 10.54 14.03
N THR A 158 7.70 11.03 12.81
CA THR A 158 6.73 10.97 11.70
C THR A 158 7.11 9.96 10.63
N LEU A 159 8.37 9.52 10.59
CA LEU A 159 8.87 8.59 9.58
C LEU A 159 8.03 7.31 9.50
N LEU A 160 7.72 6.69 10.64
CA LEU A 160 6.95 5.45 10.66
C LEU A 160 5.50 5.62 10.24
N ASP A 161 4.94 6.83 10.33
CA ASP A 161 3.62 7.12 9.80
C ASP A 161 3.66 7.21 8.27
N ILE A 162 4.69 7.86 7.72
CA ILE A 162 4.92 7.96 6.27
C ILE A 162 5.17 6.57 5.67
N CYS A 163 6.00 5.74 6.32
CA CYS A 163 6.31 4.38 5.87
C CYS A 163 5.09 3.45 5.75
N ARG A 164 3.94 3.78 6.35
CA ARG A 164 2.69 3.00 6.19
C ARG A 164 2.07 3.15 4.81
N PHE A 165 2.39 4.22 4.11
CA PHE A 165 1.82 4.55 2.80
C PHE A 165 2.79 4.28 1.65
N LEU A 166 4.05 3.98 1.98
CA LEU A 166 5.08 3.67 1.01
C LEU A 166 5.19 2.15 0.79
N PRO A 167 5.65 1.72 -0.41
CA PRO A 167 6.06 0.33 -0.62
C PRO A 167 7.08 -0.11 0.44
N ALA A 168 7.02 -1.37 0.88
CA ALA A 168 7.87 -1.85 1.97
C ALA A 168 9.37 -1.70 1.71
N GLU A 169 9.86 -1.77 0.46
CA GLU A 169 11.30 -1.51 0.19
C GLU A 169 11.65 -0.04 0.30
N ALA A 170 10.73 0.86 -0.08
CA ALA A 170 10.89 2.28 0.16
C ALA A 170 10.97 2.57 1.66
N SER A 171 10.07 1.95 2.44
CA SER A 171 10.08 2.04 3.90
C SER A 171 11.36 1.46 4.52
N GLU A 172 11.80 0.29 4.07
CA GLU A 172 13.04 -0.35 4.51
C GLU A 172 14.27 0.50 4.14
N GLY A 173 14.31 1.02 2.91
CA GLY A 173 15.35 1.91 2.41
C GLY A 173 15.44 3.20 3.21
N LEU A 174 14.30 3.82 3.55
CA LEU A 174 14.26 5.00 4.40
C LEU A 174 14.66 4.71 5.84
N LEU A 175 14.26 3.57 6.40
CA LEU A 175 14.68 3.17 7.75
C LEU A 175 16.19 2.93 7.81
N ASN A 176 16.75 2.25 6.80
CA ASN A 176 18.19 2.07 6.64
C ASN A 176 18.91 3.42 6.52
N LEU A 177 18.37 4.32 5.69
CA LEU A 177 18.92 5.66 5.48
C LEU A 177 18.91 6.48 6.79
N ALA A 178 17.82 6.40 7.56
CA ALA A 178 17.70 7.05 8.87
C ALA A 178 18.70 6.52 9.90
N THR A 179 19.10 5.25 9.79
CA THR A 179 20.16 4.65 10.63
C THR A 179 21.57 4.81 10.03
N GLY A 180 21.72 5.58 8.95
CA GLY A 180 23.01 5.86 8.32
C GLY A 180 23.49 4.82 7.29
N ILE A 181 22.69 3.81 6.97
CA ILE A 181 22.96 2.83 5.92
C ILE A 181 22.45 3.40 4.60
N ARG A 182 23.38 3.78 3.71
CA ARG A 182 23.05 4.32 2.39
C ARG A 182 22.52 3.21 1.45
N PRO A 183 21.52 3.49 0.61
CA PRO A 183 21.04 2.52 -0.37
C PRO A 183 22.13 2.23 -1.41
N GLU A 184 22.23 0.96 -1.81
CA GLU A 184 23.05 0.59 -2.95
C GLU A 184 22.33 0.99 -4.25
N ARG A 185 23.05 1.66 -5.16
CA ARG A 185 22.51 1.99 -6.47
C ARG A 185 22.27 0.69 -7.25
N ARG A 186 21.01 0.32 -7.41
CA ARG A 186 20.59 -0.79 -8.27
C ARG A 186 20.15 -0.24 -9.62
N MET A 187 20.87 -0.60 -10.68
CA MET A 187 20.44 -0.37 -12.05
C MET A 187 19.63 -1.59 -12.49
N HIS A 188 18.37 -1.37 -12.89
CA HIS A 188 17.53 -2.41 -13.44
C HIS A 188 17.67 -2.48 -14.95
N ASP A 189 17.71 -3.69 -15.51
CA ASP A 189 17.68 -3.90 -16.96
C ASP A 189 16.29 -3.55 -17.51
N ALA A 190 16.21 -2.60 -18.45
CA ALA A 190 14.93 -2.10 -18.98
C ALA A 190 14.04 -3.20 -19.62
N ASP A 191 14.63 -4.33 -20.02
CA ASP A 191 13.96 -5.46 -20.66
C ASP A 191 13.51 -6.56 -19.67
N ALA A 192 13.87 -6.48 -18.39
CA ALA A 192 13.47 -7.47 -17.40
C ALA A 192 12.00 -7.30 -16.96
N ASP A 193 11.31 -8.42 -16.72
CA ASP A 193 9.91 -8.42 -16.27
C ASP A 193 9.77 -7.76 -14.89
N PRO A 194 9.03 -6.63 -14.77
CA PRO A 194 8.86 -5.90 -13.52
C PRO A 194 8.26 -6.72 -12.37
N PHE A 195 7.51 -7.78 -12.68
CA PHE A 195 6.90 -8.67 -11.69
C PHE A 195 7.85 -9.77 -11.20
N GLN A 196 8.95 -10.04 -11.91
CA GLN A 196 10.00 -10.99 -11.50
C GLN A 196 11.12 -10.35 -10.67
N HIS A 197 11.07 -9.02 -10.48
CA HIS A 197 12.04 -8.32 -9.64
C HIS A 197 11.98 -8.84 -8.19
N PRO A 198 13.10 -8.99 -7.45
CA PRO A 198 13.09 -9.47 -6.06
C PRO A 198 12.12 -8.70 -5.15
N ASP A 199 12.13 -7.37 -5.27
CA ASP A 199 11.24 -6.49 -4.50
C ASP A 199 9.76 -6.64 -4.92
N ALA A 200 9.50 -6.84 -6.21
CA ALA A 200 8.15 -7.09 -6.71
C ALA A 200 7.64 -8.49 -6.32
N SER A 201 8.52 -9.49 -6.31
CA SER A 201 8.22 -10.90 -5.97
C SER A 201 7.82 -11.09 -4.50
N ARG A 202 8.05 -10.07 -3.66
CA ARG A 202 7.56 -10.02 -2.27
C ARG A 202 6.06 -9.70 -2.20
N ARG A 203 5.48 -9.12 -3.26
CA ARG A 203 4.09 -8.64 -3.31
C ARG A 203 3.27 -9.22 -4.44
N PHE A 204 3.92 -9.57 -5.53
CA PHE A 204 3.27 -10.04 -6.75
C PHE A 204 3.67 -11.48 -6.96
N TRP A 205 2.67 -12.35 -7.00
CA TRP A 205 2.85 -13.76 -7.29
C TRP A 205 2.23 -14.05 -8.66
N PRO A 206 3.03 -14.07 -9.74
CA PRO A 206 2.57 -14.54 -11.03
C PRO A 206 2.30 -16.04 -10.95
N LEU A 207 1.10 -16.45 -11.39
CA LEU A 207 0.72 -17.85 -11.52
C LEU A 207 1.32 -18.44 -12.79
N ASN A 208 2.10 -19.50 -12.64
CA ASN A 208 2.60 -20.28 -13.77
C ASN A 208 1.49 -21.18 -14.34
N GLU A 209 1.61 -21.56 -15.61
CA GLU A 209 0.72 -22.55 -16.23
C GLU A 209 0.69 -23.85 -15.39
N GLY A 210 -0.50 -24.25 -14.96
CA GLY A 210 -0.73 -25.47 -14.18
C GLY A 210 -0.60 -25.33 -12.66
N GLN A 211 -0.28 -24.15 -12.11
CA GLN A 211 -0.37 -23.91 -10.67
C GLN A 211 -1.82 -23.76 -10.21
N ASP A 212 -2.19 -24.41 -9.10
CA ASP A 212 -3.48 -24.21 -8.46
C ASP A 212 -3.50 -22.81 -7.81
N LEU A 213 -4.40 -21.95 -8.30
CA LEU A 213 -4.69 -20.64 -7.73
C LEU A 213 -4.92 -20.71 -6.21
N ARG A 214 -5.54 -21.79 -5.72
CA ARG A 214 -5.78 -21.97 -4.29
C ARG A 214 -4.50 -22.20 -3.50
N GLU A 215 -3.56 -22.95 -4.07
CA GLU A 215 -2.24 -23.17 -3.49
C GLU A 215 -1.39 -21.90 -3.55
N ALA A 216 -1.44 -21.15 -4.65
CA ALA A 216 -0.72 -19.88 -4.75
C ALA A 216 -1.25 -18.82 -3.77
N ILE A 217 -2.58 -18.73 -3.63
CA ILE A 217 -3.19 -17.92 -2.57
C ILE A 217 -2.64 -18.40 -1.23
N LYS A 218 -2.71 -19.69 -0.89
CA LYS A 218 -2.21 -20.18 0.40
C LYS A 218 -0.70 -19.93 0.62
N ALA A 219 0.14 -20.16 -0.38
CA ALA A 219 1.60 -20.04 -0.29
C ALA A 219 2.08 -18.59 -0.17
N SER A 220 1.33 -17.63 -0.73
CA SER A 220 1.61 -16.21 -0.50
C SER A 220 1.52 -15.82 0.99
N TRP A 221 0.81 -16.61 1.80
CA TRP A 221 0.56 -16.33 3.23
C TRP A 221 1.69 -16.81 4.14
N GLU A 222 2.52 -17.76 3.67
CA GLU A 222 3.58 -18.37 4.48
C GLU A 222 4.94 -17.64 4.37
N LYS A 223 5.08 -16.61 3.51
CA LYS A 223 6.38 -16.03 3.13
C LYS A 223 6.82 -14.74 3.84
N VAL A 224 6.10 -14.24 4.84
CA VAL A 224 6.50 -12.99 5.53
C VAL A 224 7.34 -13.28 6.79
N GLU A 225 8.62 -13.58 6.60
CA GLU A 225 9.63 -13.45 7.67
C GLU A 225 10.61 -12.33 7.31
N LEU A 226 10.39 -11.15 7.87
CA LEU A 226 11.27 -9.99 7.76
C LEU A 226 12.22 -9.93 8.94
N THR A 227 13.53 -9.96 8.69
CA THR A 227 14.56 -9.79 9.74
C THR A 227 14.82 -8.29 9.96
N VAL A 228 14.36 -7.76 11.09
CA VAL A 228 14.55 -6.33 11.45
C VAL A 228 15.81 -6.16 12.33
N GLY A 229 16.68 -5.21 11.99
CA GLY A 229 17.93 -4.90 12.73
C GLY A 229 17.72 -4.19 14.07
N ARG A 230 18.75 -4.15 14.94
CA ARG A 230 18.64 -3.58 16.30
C ARG A 230 18.28 -2.09 16.32
N GLU A 231 18.92 -1.28 15.48
CA GLU A 231 18.68 0.17 15.44
C GLU A 231 17.28 0.51 14.89
N GLN A 232 16.80 -0.26 13.92
CA GLN A 232 15.42 -0.18 13.43
C GLN A 232 14.42 -0.57 14.54
N ARG A 233 14.71 -1.60 15.35
CA ARG A 233 13.89 -1.95 16.50
C ARG A 233 13.84 -0.83 17.53
N ASP A 234 14.95 -0.15 17.77
CA ASP A 234 15.00 0.97 18.72
C ASP A 234 14.20 2.18 18.20
N LEU A 235 14.24 2.45 16.89
CA LEU A 235 13.37 3.46 16.26
C LEU A 235 11.88 3.12 16.39
N VAL A 236 11.53 1.86 16.12
CA VAL A 236 10.16 1.33 16.29
C VAL A 236 9.75 1.38 17.77
N ALA A 237 10.62 0.99 18.69
CA ALA A 237 10.37 1.02 20.13
C ALA A 237 10.09 2.45 20.60
N ARG A 238 10.93 3.43 20.20
CA ARG A 238 10.73 4.86 20.52
C ARG A 238 9.36 5.37 20.04
N TYR A 239 8.92 4.93 18.87
CA TYR A 239 7.60 5.25 18.35
C TYR A 239 6.45 4.60 19.15
N PHE A 240 6.65 3.42 19.72
CA PHE A 240 5.68 2.75 20.62
C PHE A 240 5.75 3.22 22.08
N GLU A 241 6.87 3.80 22.51
CA GLU A 241 7.10 4.33 23.85
C GLU A 241 6.57 5.75 24.06
N ARG A 242 6.39 6.53 22.99
CA ARG A 242 5.68 7.82 23.09
C ARG A 242 4.28 7.54 23.65
N GLY A 243 3.97 8.12 24.80
CA GLY A 243 2.69 7.96 25.48
C GLY A 243 1.54 8.29 24.53
N ARG A 244 0.89 7.26 23.99
CA ARG A 244 -0.27 7.38 23.10
C ARG A 244 -1.55 7.30 23.90
N THR A 245 -2.46 8.21 23.63
CA THR A 245 -3.82 8.17 24.15
C THR A 245 -4.56 6.93 23.61
N ASN A 246 -5.59 6.46 24.31
CA ASN A 246 -6.42 5.35 23.81
C ASN A 246 -7.08 5.70 22.47
N GLU A 247 -7.37 6.99 22.23
CA GLU A 247 -7.91 7.49 20.96
C GLU A 247 -6.88 7.37 19.81
N GLU A 248 -5.59 7.66 20.05
CA GLU A 248 -4.52 7.44 19.05
C GLU A 248 -4.25 5.95 18.77
N ARG A 249 -4.44 5.09 19.77
CA ARG A 249 -4.31 3.63 19.60
C ARG A 249 -5.47 3.01 18.84
N GLU A 250 -6.69 3.51 19.03
CA GLU A 250 -7.86 3.13 18.24
C GLU A 250 -7.79 3.69 16.81
N ALA A 251 -7.28 4.91 16.64
CA ALA A 251 -7.01 5.49 15.33
C ALA A 251 -5.94 4.69 14.57
N ASP A 252 -4.85 4.28 15.21
CA ASP A 252 -3.84 3.40 14.58
C ASP A 252 -4.43 2.04 14.13
N ARG A 253 -5.41 1.51 14.87
CA ARG A 253 -6.13 0.29 14.45
C ARG A 253 -7.09 0.55 13.31
N ALA A 254 -7.72 1.73 13.27
CA ALA A 254 -8.62 2.14 12.20
C ALA A 254 -7.87 2.56 10.92
N ASP A 255 -6.67 3.13 11.04
CA ASP A 255 -5.77 3.47 9.93
C ASP A 255 -5.17 2.21 9.29
N ARG A 256 -5.09 1.11 10.06
CA ARG A 256 -4.79 -0.24 9.58
C ARG A 256 -6.00 -0.94 8.97
N ASP A 257 -7.20 -0.41 9.18
CA ASP A 257 -8.46 -0.84 8.58
C ASP A 257 -8.78 0.08 7.39
N PHE A 258 -8.18 -0.25 6.25
CA PHE A 258 -8.26 0.57 5.03
C PHE A 258 -9.64 0.52 4.33
N SER A 259 -10.65 -0.10 4.95
CA SER A 259 -12.00 -0.27 4.40
C SER A 259 -12.90 0.97 4.54
N ASP A 260 -12.70 1.84 5.57
CA ASP A 260 -13.57 3.00 5.83
C ASP A 260 -12.84 4.36 5.82
N PRO A 261 -12.97 5.16 4.74
CA PRO A 261 -12.34 6.47 4.63
C PRO A 261 -12.86 7.54 5.59
N ALA A 262 -13.99 7.33 6.29
CA ALA A 262 -14.48 8.24 7.32
C ALA A 262 -13.82 8.01 8.68
N LYS A 263 -13.12 6.88 8.86
CA LYS A 263 -12.34 6.55 10.06
C LYS A 263 -10.85 6.86 9.91
N LEU A 264 -10.36 6.97 8.68
CA LEU A 264 -9.07 7.58 8.29
C LEU A 264 -9.05 9.13 8.53
N VAL A 265 -9.88 9.62 9.46
CA VAL A 265 -10.13 11.04 9.74
C VAL A 265 -9.63 11.37 11.13
N PHE A 266 -8.63 12.24 11.19
CA PHE A 266 -8.20 12.91 12.42
C PHE A 266 -9.35 13.78 12.98
N ARG A 267 -10.22 13.21 13.84
CA ARG A 267 -11.21 14.02 14.59
C ARG A 267 -10.54 14.67 15.79
N ARG A 268 -10.20 15.95 15.69
CA ARG A 268 -9.87 16.77 16.86
C ARG A 268 -11.15 17.02 17.67
N LYS A 269 -11.29 16.42 18.85
CA LYS A 269 -12.23 16.92 19.87
C LYS A 269 -11.87 18.37 20.15
N LYS A 270 -12.80 19.30 19.91
CA LYS A 270 -12.76 20.66 20.44
C LYS A 270 -12.55 20.54 21.97
N ARG A 271 -11.38 20.90 22.48
CA ARG A 271 -11.31 21.39 23.87
C ARG A 271 -12.08 22.71 23.87
N GLY A 272 -13.16 22.77 24.64
CA GLY A 272 -13.88 24.00 24.91
C GLY A 272 -12.94 25.07 25.49
N PRO A 273 -13.32 26.35 25.40
CA PRO A 273 -12.46 27.44 25.81
C PRO A 273 -12.07 27.29 27.28
N MET A 274 -10.79 27.55 27.57
CA MET A 274 -10.28 27.77 28.92
C MET A 274 -11.19 28.77 29.64
N GLY A 275 -11.97 28.27 30.59
CA GLY A 275 -12.59 29.06 31.63
C GLY A 275 -11.57 29.28 32.74
N SER A 276 -11.15 30.53 32.87
CA SER A 276 -10.47 31.12 34.02
C SER A 276 -11.10 30.73 35.36
N LEU A 277 -10.28 30.20 36.27
CA LEU A 277 -10.10 30.58 37.68
C LEU A 277 -9.03 29.68 38.33
#